data_AF-A0A822HBS2-F1
#
_entry.id   AF-A0A822HBS2-F1
#
_cell.length_a   1.000
_cell.length_b   1.000
_cell.length_c   1.000
_cell.angle_alpha   90.00
_cell.angle_beta   90.00
_cell.angle_gamma   90.00
#
_symmetry.space_group_name_H-M   'P 1'
#
loop_
_entity.id
_entity.type
_entity.pdbx_description
1 polymer ?
#
loop_
_entity_poly.entity_id
_entity_poly.type
_entity_poly.pdbx_seq_one_letter_code
_entity_poly.pdbx_strand_id
1 'polypeptide(L)'
;IGSDSGKSTADVNGKFVFFQLLIDCLLRLKSTDKDTKELIKHCEKVYEGNNFELRNLREFKKNYSPDKVLWWYTRQSFFFKTLNTVLRTENIHMIFLFRAFISDIQRQLKKYQAKHSLRVYRGQVISKSELKALQQCCDQFISVNSFFSTSTDDEQASVFLNV
;
A
#
# COMPACT_ATOMS: atom_id res chain seq x y z
N ILE A 1 -35.78 24.74 12.93
CA ILE A 1 -35.59 24.66 11.46
C ILE A 1 -34.11 24.34 11.27
N GLY A 2 -33.81 23.06 11.04
CA GLY A 2 -32.44 22.58 10.86
C GLY A 2 -31.97 22.93 9.45
N SER A 3 -30.89 23.68 9.35
CA SER A 3 -30.09 23.77 8.13
C SER A 3 -28.98 22.74 8.23
N ASP A 4 -29.30 21.52 7.79
CA ASP A 4 -28.28 20.54 7.40
C ASP A 4 -27.60 21.08 6.14
N SER A 5 -26.60 21.94 6.35
CA SER A 5 -25.72 22.40 5.28
C SER A 5 -24.86 21.21 4.90
N GLY A 6 -25.32 20.46 3.88
CA GLY A 6 -24.62 19.32 3.33
C GLY A 6 -23.14 19.64 3.18
N LYS A 7 -22.31 19.01 4.01
CA LYS A 7 -20.86 19.15 3.95
C LYS A 7 -20.44 18.75 2.55
N SER A 8 -19.97 19.73 1.80
CA SER A 8 -19.43 19.55 0.46
C SER A 8 -18.33 18.49 0.50
N THR A 9 -18.13 17.76 -0.59
CA THR A 9 -16.93 16.93 -0.81
C THR A 9 -15.62 17.74 -0.79
N ALA A 10 -15.70 19.05 -0.55
CA ALA A 10 -14.58 19.90 -0.17
C ALA A 10 -14.21 19.81 1.33
N ASP A 11 -15.17 19.56 2.24
CA ASP A 11 -14.92 19.42 3.69
C ASP A 11 -14.42 18.02 4.06
N VAL A 12 -14.78 17.01 3.26
CA VAL A 12 -14.16 15.68 3.29
C VAL A 12 -13.09 15.70 2.22
N ASN A 13 -11.79 15.67 2.56
CA ASN A 13 -10.66 15.70 1.62
C ASN A 13 -10.99 14.99 0.29
N GLY A 14 -11.44 15.73 -0.73
CA GLY A 14 -12.08 15.16 -1.91
C GLY A 14 -11.15 14.22 -2.69
N LYS A 15 -9.85 14.46 -2.55
CA LYS A 15 -8.78 13.60 -3.07
C LYS A 15 -8.82 12.20 -2.45
N PHE A 16 -9.06 12.09 -1.15
CA PHE A 16 -9.18 10.80 -0.47
C PHE A 16 -10.41 10.03 -0.95
N VAL A 17 -11.57 10.68 -0.99
CA VAL A 17 -12.82 10.04 -1.47
C VAL A 17 -12.66 9.55 -2.91
N PHE A 18 -12.09 10.40 -3.78
CA PHE A 18 -11.79 10.02 -5.15
C PHE A 18 -10.85 8.81 -5.22
N PHE A 19 -9.80 8.77 -4.42
CA PHE A 19 -8.87 7.64 -4.40
C PHE A 19 -9.53 6.35 -3.90
N GLN A 20 -10.39 6.42 -2.88
CA GLN A 20 -11.15 5.25 -2.41
C GLN A 20 -12.09 4.72 -3.50
N LEU A 21 -12.79 5.60 -4.21
CA LEU A 21 -13.65 5.22 -5.35
C LEU A 21 -12.85 4.62 -6.49
N LEU A 22 -11.68 5.19 -6.82
CA LEU A 22 -10.78 4.64 -7.83
C LEU A 22 -10.35 3.22 -7.46
N ILE A 23 -9.88 3.00 -6.23
CA ILE A 23 -9.47 1.68 -5.76
C ILE A 23 -10.65 0.70 -5.82
N ASP A 24 -11.83 1.09 -5.35
CA ASP A 24 -13.04 0.24 -5.40
C ASP A 24 -13.44 -0.14 -6.85
N CYS A 25 -13.35 0.81 -7.80
CA CYS A 25 -13.55 0.53 -9.22
C CYS A 25 -12.51 -0.46 -9.75
N LEU A 26 -11.22 -0.22 -9.48
CA LEU A 26 -10.12 -1.06 -9.98
C LEU A 26 -10.19 -2.49 -9.44
N LEU A 27 -10.58 -2.68 -8.18
CA LEU A 27 -10.65 -4.00 -7.55
C LEU A 27 -11.84 -4.84 -8.03
N ARG A 28 -12.88 -4.20 -8.62
CA ARG A 28 -13.99 -4.89 -9.28
C ARG A 28 -13.63 -5.40 -10.69
N LEU A 29 -12.55 -4.89 -11.28
CA LEU A 29 -12.09 -5.34 -12.59
C LEU A 29 -11.33 -6.65 -12.49
N LYS A 30 -11.66 -7.60 -13.37
CA LYS A 30 -10.88 -8.85 -13.48
C LYS A 30 -9.48 -8.54 -14.00
N SER A 31 -8.48 -9.16 -13.36
CA SER A 31 -7.12 -9.17 -13.88
C SER A 31 -6.94 -10.26 -14.92
N THR A 32 -6.07 -10.00 -15.88
CA THR A 32 -5.68 -10.94 -16.93
C THR A 32 -4.20 -11.29 -16.80
N ASP A 33 -3.78 -12.37 -17.45
CA ASP A 33 -2.37 -12.72 -17.54
C ASP A 33 -1.55 -11.65 -18.27
N LYS A 34 -2.17 -10.88 -19.16
CA LYS A 34 -1.53 -9.77 -19.86
C LYS A 34 -1.10 -8.68 -18.87
N ASP A 35 -1.98 -8.33 -17.93
CA ASP A 35 -1.68 -7.32 -16.90
C ASP A 35 -0.50 -7.75 -16.04
N THR A 36 -0.47 -9.03 -15.63
CA THR A 36 0.64 -9.58 -14.85
C THR A 36 1.94 -9.56 -15.66
N LYS A 37 1.92 -9.98 -16.94
CA LYS A 37 3.11 -9.93 -17.81
C LYS A 37 3.62 -8.51 -17.99
N GLU A 38 2.74 -7.52 -18.12
CA GLU A 38 3.11 -6.13 -18.22
C GLU A 38 3.75 -5.61 -16.93
N LEU A 39 3.17 -5.91 -15.77
CA LEU A 39 3.74 -5.57 -14.47
C LEU A 39 5.16 -6.12 -14.31
N ILE A 40 5.33 -7.39 -14.65
CA ILE A 40 6.63 -8.06 -14.56
C ILE A 40 7.65 -7.41 -15.50
N LYS A 41 7.28 -7.12 -16.74
CA LYS A 41 8.16 -6.43 -17.69
C LYS A 41 8.57 -5.04 -17.19
N HIS A 42 7.63 -4.31 -16.58
CA HIS A 42 7.93 -3.04 -15.94
C HIS A 42 8.95 -3.21 -14.82
N CYS A 43 8.75 -4.18 -13.93
CA CYS A 43 9.69 -4.48 -12.84
C CYS A 43 11.06 -4.92 -13.36
N GLU A 44 11.14 -5.74 -14.41
CA GLU A 44 12.41 -6.16 -15.04
C GLU A 44 13.23 -4.95 -15.48
N LYS A 45 12.58 -3.91 -16.04
CA LYS A 45 13.22 -2.66 -16.43
C LYS A 45 13.63 -1.80 -15.24
N VAL A 46 12.76 -1.65 -14.23
CA VAL A 46 13.05 -0.85 -13.03
C VAL A 46 14.23 -1.40 -12.24
N TYR A 47 14.37 -2.72 -12.19
CA TYR A 47 15.43 -3.41 -11.45
C TYR A 47 16.56 -3.93 -12.35
N GLU A 48 16.74 -3.33 -13.53
CA GLU A 48 17.86 -3.65 -14.41
C GLU A 48 19.20 -3.47 -13.67
N GLY A 49 20.10 -4.44 -13.82
CA GLY A 49 21.37 -4.48 -13.07
C GLY A 49 21.27 -4.93 -11.61
N ASN A 50 20.07 -4.98 -11.01
CA ASN A 50 19.86 -5.47 -9.65
C ASN A 50 19.58 -6.98 -9.63
N ASN A 51 20.65 -7.78 -9.62
CA ASN A 51 20.56 -9.25 -9.64
C ASN A 51 19.76 -9.85 -8.48
N PHE A 52 19.74 -9.20 -7.31
CA PHE A 52 18.95 -9.64 -6.16
C PHE A 52 17.46 -9.54 -6.46
N GLU A 53 17.01 -8.37 -6.92
CA GLU A 53 15.58 -8.16 -7.22
C GLU A 53 15.13 -8.91 -8.46
N LEU A 54 15.98 -9.05 -9.47
CA LEU A 54 15.68 -9.88 -10.64
C LEU A 54 15.53 -11.37 -10.27
N ARG A 55 16.27 -11.87 -9.28
CA ARG A 55 16.07 -13.23 -8.74
C ARG A 55 14.73 -13.35 -8.02
N ASN A 56 14.40 -12.40 -7.14
CA ASN A 56 13.10 -12.35 -6.46
C ASN A 56 11.94 -12.32 -7.47
N LEU A 57 12.09 -11.56 -8.56
CA LEU A 57 11.09 -11.44 -9.61
C LEU A 57 10.89 -12.75 -10.38
N ARG A 58 11.96 -13.48 -10.70
CA ARG A 58 11.87 -14.82 -11.32
C ARG A 58 11.20 -15.83 -10.40
N GLU A 59 11.53 -15.79 -9.11
CA GLU A 59 10.88 -16.65 -8.10
C GLU A 59 9.39 -16.32 -7.99
N PHE A 60 9.03 -15.03 -7.97
CA PHE A 60 7.65 -14.58 -7.95
C PHE A 60 6.86 -15.10 -9.15
N LYS A 61 7.40 -14.97 -10.37
CA LYS A 61 6.76 -15.48 -11.59
C LYS A 61 6.42 -16.98 -11.52
N LYS A 62 7.28 -17.77 -10.85
CA LYS A 62 7.13 -19.23 -10.75
C LYS A 62 6.23 -19.67 -9.59
N ASN A 63 6.33 -18.97 -8.46
CA ASN A 63 5.84 -19.46 -7.17
C ASN A 63 4.73 -18.59 -6.56
N TYR A 64 4.31 -17.52 -7.24
CA TYR A 64 3.21 -16.69 -6.76
C TYR A 64 1.93 -17.51 -6.64
N SER A 65 1.27 -17.37 -5.50
CA SER A 65 -0.08 -17.85 -5.28
C SER A 65 -0.85 -16.86 -4.40
N PRO A 66 -2.17 -16.73 -4.58
CA PRO A 66 -2.96 -15.75 -3.83
C PRO A 66 -2.94 -15.93 -2.31
N ASP A 67 -2.61 -17.11 -1.80
CA ASP A 67 -2.41 -17.45 -0.38
C ASP A 67 -1.03 -17.03 0.16
N LYS A 68 -0.06 -16.73 -0.70
CA LYS A 68 1.29 -16.26 -0.32
C LYS A 68 1.51 -14.76 -0.49
N VAL A 69 0.48 -13.99 -0.87
CA VAL A 69 0.65 -12.56 -1.18
C VAL A 69 1.19 -11.74 0.00
N LEU A 70 0.80 -12.04 1.24
CA LEU A 70 1.32 -11.35 2.42
C LEU A 70 2.79 -11.67 2.65
N TRP A 71 3.22 -12.91 2.41
CA TRP A 71 4.63 -13.27 2.49
C TRP A 71 5.49 -12.53 1.45
N TRP A 72 4.99 -12.36 0.22
CA TRP A 72 5.62 -11.52 -0.79
C TRP A 72 5.66 -10.03 -0.39
N TYR A 73 4.60 -9.56 0.25
CA TYR A 73 4.52 -8.19 0.75
C TYR A 73 5.43 -7.92 1.94
N THR A 74 5.67 -8.88 2.84
CA THR A 74 6.47 -8.65 4.06
C THR A 74 7.94 -9.04 3.92
N ARG A 75 8.32 -9.83 2.91
CA ARG A 75 9.72 -10.17 2.65
C ARG A 75 10.46 -9.03 1.94
N GLN A 76 11.77 -8.94 2.15
CA GLN A 76 12.64 -8.03 1.42
C GLN A 76 12.70 -8.41 -0.07
N SER A 77 11.89 -7.76 -0.89
CA SER A 77 11.83 -7.98 -2.33
C SER A 77 11.27 -6.77 -3.08
N PHE A 78 11.33 -6.83 -4.40
CA PHE A 78 10.74 -5.87 -5.32
C PHE A 78 9.27 -5.59 -5.00
N PHE A 79 8.53 -6.63 -4.56
CA PHE A 79 7.08 -6.58 -4.46
C PHE A 79 6.62 -5.51 -3.45
N PHE A 80 7.16 -5.56 -2.23
CA PHE A 80 6.90 -4.56 -1.19
C PHE A 80 7.27 -3.15 -1.65
N LYS A 81 8.49 -2.98 -2.18
CA LYS A 81 9.05 -1.67 -2.57
C LYS A 81 8.23 -1.05 -3.70
N THR A 82 7.95 -1.82 -4.75
CA THR A 82 7.20 -1.36 -5.92
C THR A 82 5.76 -1.04 -5.54
N LEU A 83 5.05 -1.93 -4.82
CA LEU A 83 3.65 -1.70 -4.47
C LEU A 83 3.48 -0.46 -3.59
N ASN A 84 4.29 -0.29 -2.54
CA ASN A 84 4.19 0.89 -1.68
C ASN A 84 4.57 2.18 -2.41
N THR A 85 5.54 2.12 -3.35
CA THR A 85 5.87 3.26 -4.20
C THR A 85 4.70 3.66 -5.08
N VAL A 86 4.10 2.69 -5.77
CA VAL A 86 2.96 2.88 -6.67
C VAL A 86 1.76 3.51 -5.93
N LEU A 87 1.45 3.01 -4.73
CA LEU A 87 0.38 3.53 -3.89
C LEU A 87 0.67 4.95 -3.39
N ARG A 88 1.91 5.23 -2.94
CA ARG A 88 2.34 6.55 -2.45
C ARG A 88 2.35 7.61 -3.54
N THR A 89 2.72 7.24 -4.77
CA THR A 89 2.73 8.15 -5.92
C THR A 89 1.40 8.18 -6.67
N GLU A 90 0.38 7.44 -6.19
CA GLU A 90 -0.93 7.34 -6.82
C GLU A 90 -0.86 7.02 -8.33
N ASN A 91 0.09 6.15 -8.72
CA ASN A 91 0.30 5.83 -10.14
C ASN A 91 -0.83 4.91 -10.63
N ILE A 92 -1.87 5.51 -11.22
CA ILE A 92 -3.12 4.81 -11.58
C ILE A 92 -2.88 3.60 -12.49
N HIS A 93 -2.01 3.74 -13.50
CA HIS A 93 -1.67 2.64 -14.41
C HIS A 93 -1.04 1.46 -13.67
N MET A 94 -0.09 1.74 -12.79
CA MET A 94 0.57 0.70 -12.00
C MET A 94 -0.37 0.10 -10.95
N ILE A 95 -1.25 0.89 -10.32
CA ILE A 95 -2.29 0.38 -9.41
C ILE A 95 -3.22 -0.58 -10.17
N PHE A 96 -3.61 -0.23 -11.39
CA PHE A 96 -4.38 -1.12 -12.26
C PHE A 96 -3.62 -2.43 -12.50
N LEU A 97 -2.33 -2.41 -12.85
CA LEU A 97 -1.55 -3.63 -13.02
C LEU A 97 -1.39 -4.44 -11.71
N PHE A 98 -1.38 -3.77 -10.55
CA PHE A 98 -1.30 -4.42 -9.24
C PHE A 98 -2.65 -4.92 -8.69
N ARG A 99 -3.78 -4.62 -9.34
CA ARG A 99 -5.13 -4.78 -8.75
C ARG A 99 -5.44 -6.17 -8.22
N ALA A 100 -5.04 -7.24 -8.92
CA ALA A 100 -5.22 -8.62 -8.44
C ALA A 100 -4.50 -8.86 -7.12
N PHE A 101 -3.26 -8.38 -7.01
CA PHE A 101 -2.43 -8.54 -5.82
C PHE A 101 -2.97 -7.71 -4.65
N ILE A 102 -3.48 -6.50 -4.91
CA ILE A 102 -4.15 -5.68 -3.88
C ILE A 102 -5.41 -6.39 -3.37
N SER A 103 -6.22 -6.96 -4.26
CA SER A 103 -7.39 -7.78 -3.89
C SER A 103 -6.99 -8.99 -3.06
N ASP A 104 -5.90 -9.67 -3.42
CA ASP A 104 -5.37 -10.80 -2.67
C ASP A 104 -4.88 -10.38 -1.27
N ILE A 105 -4.19 -9.25 -1.14
CA ILE A 105 -3.77 -8.68 0.15
C ILE A 105 -4.99 -8.38 1.01
N GLN A 106 -5.98 -7.67 0.48
CA GLN A 106 -7.20 -7.33 1.22
C GLN A 106 -7.95 -8.58 1.69
N ARG A 107 -8.06 -9.61 0.84
CA ARG A 107 -8.69 -10.87 1.23
C ARG A 107 -7.94 -11.56 2.37
N GLN A 108 -6.61 -11.60 2.31
CA GLN A 108 -5.82 -12.18 3.39
C GLN A 108 -5.86 -11.35 4.69
N LEU A 109 -5.79 -10.03 4.60
CA LEU A 109 -5.89 -9.16 5.78
C LEU A 109 -7.25 -9.30 6.47
N LYS A 110 -8.35 -9.43 5.70
CA LYS A 110 -9.67 -9.72 6.27
C LYS A 110 -9.71 -11.09 6.96
N LYS A 111 -9.05 -12.11 6.40
CA LYS A 111 -8.95 -13.45 7.00
C LYS A 111 -8.20 -13.41 8.34
N TYR A 112 -7.14 -12.61 8.44
CA TYR A 112 -6.30 -12.50 9.64
C TYR A 112 -6.59 -11.24 10.46
N GLN A 113 -7.79 -10.67 10.33
CA GLN A 113 -8.16 -9.44 11.01
C GLN A 113 -8.15 -9.65 12.53
N ALA A 114 -7.46 -8.75 13.24
CA ALA A 114 -7.44 -8.75 14.70
C ALA A 114 -8.86 -8.52 15.26
N LYS A 115 -9.25 -9.32 16.26
CA LYS A 115 -10.57 -9.24 16.90
C LYS A 115 -10.67 -8.19 18.01
N HIS A 116 -9.54 -7.60 18.38
CA HIS A 116 -9.42 -6.61 19.45
C HIS A 116 -8.45 -5.50 19.04
N SER A 117 -8.50 -4.39 19.78
CA SER A 117 -7.58 -3.28 19.56
C SER A 117 -6.14 -3.71 19.85
N LEU A 118 -5.23 -3.37 18.95
CA LEU A 118 -3.80 -3.62 19.08
C LEU A 118 -3.05 -2.29 19.13
N ARG A 119 -2.13 -2.17 20.06
CA ARG A 119 -1.11 -1.13 20.01
C ARG A 119 0.05 -1.63 19.16
N VAL A 120 0.40 -0.86 18.15
CA VAL A 120 1.50 -1.17 17.24
C VAL A 120 2.33 0.09 16.98
N TYR A 121 3.57 -0.12 16.61
CA TYR A 121 4.59 0.90 16.44
C TYR A 121 5.19 0.80 15.04
N ARG A 122 5.58 1.95 14.49
CA ARG A 122 6.22 2.05 13.18
C ARG A 122 7.25 3.17 13.21
N GLY A 123 8.50 2.82 12.95
CA GLY A 123 9.51 3.81 12.58
C GLY A 123 9.21 4.38 11.20
N GLN A 124 9.22 5.71 11.07
CA GLN A 124 9.07 6.41 9.80
C GLN A 124 10.01 7.63 9.79
N VAL A 125 10.89 7.71 8.79
CA VAL A 125 11.62 8.94 8.49
C VAL A 125 10.66 9.89 7.77
N ILE A 126 10.47 11.09 8.33
CA ILE A 126 9.59 12.13 7.79
C ILE A 126 10.33 13.46 7.68
N SER A 127 9.88 14.32 6.75
CA SER A 127 10.45 15.66 6.61
C SER A 127 10.02 16.58 7.77
N LYS A 128 10.78 17.65 8.03
CA LYS A 128 10.39 18.68 9.02
C LYS A 128 9.04 19.34 8.67
N SER A 129 8.76 19.51 7.38
CA SER A 129 7.48 20.06 6.90
C SER A 129 6.33 19.09 7.15
N GLU A 130 6.54 17.80 6.91
CA GLU A 130 5.54 16.76 7.18
C GLU A 130 5.25 16.63 8.67
N LEU A 131 6.28 16.67 9.52
CA LEU A 131 6.10 16.70 10.98
C LEU A 131 5.26 17.91 11.42
N LYS A 132 5.55 19.10 10.89
CA LYS A 132 4.74 20.31 11.19
C LYS A 132 3.30 20.17 10.74
N ALA A 133 3.06 19.60 9.56
CA ALA A 133 1.71 19.33 9.07
C ALA A 133 0.97 18.34 9.99
N LEU A 134 1.63 17.26 10.41
CA LEU A 134 1.06 16.30 11.37
C LEU A 134 0.72 16.95 12.72
N GLN A 135 1.59 17.81 13.24
CA GLN A 135 1.35 18.56 14.47
C GLN A 135 0.14 19.51 14.37
N GLN A 136 -0.16 20.03 13.18
CA GLN A 136 -1.35 20.85 12.92
C GLN A 136 -2.63 20.03 12.82
N CYS A 137 -2.53 18.70 12.68
CA CYS A 137 -3.65 17.77 12.57
C CYS A 137 -4.02 17.09 13.91
N CYS A 138 -3.56 17.62 15.06
CA CYS A 138 -4.04 17.15 16.36
C CYS A 138 -5.57 17.20 16.42
N ASP A 139 -6.17 16.15 16.98
CA ASP A 139 -7.63 15.94 17.04
C ASP A 139 -8.35 15.83 15.67
N GLN A 140 -7.60 15.57 14.59
CA GLN A 140 -8.12 15.31 13.25
C GLN A 140 -7.91 13.85 12.80
N PHE A 141 -8.55 13.47 11.70
CA PHE A 141 -8.32 12.18 11.04
C PHE A 141 -7.19 12.27 10.01
N ILE A 142 -6.33 11.24 9.97
CA ILE A 142 -5.29 11.08 8.95
C ILE A 142 -5.71 9.94 8.03
N SER A 143 -5.72 10.21 6.72
CA SER A 143 -5.91 9.19 5.69
C SER A 143 -4.58 8.79 5.07
N VAL A 144 -4.47 7.52 4.68
CA VAL A 144 -3.29 6.96 4.04
C VAL A 144 -3.67 6.12 2.84
N ASN A 145 -2.88 6.23 1.78
CA ASN A 145 -3.11 5.53 0.51
C ASN A 145 -2.27 4.26 0.37
N SER A 146 -1.54 3.87 1.42
CA SER A 146 -0.63 2.71 1.42
C SER A 146 -0.91 1.77 2.60
N PHE A 147 -0.30 0.59 2.57
CA PHE A 147 -0.36 -0.35 3.68
C PHE A 147 0.74 -0.05 4.71
N PHE A 148 0.40 -0.15 5.99
CA PHE A 148 1.38 -0.06 7.06
C PHE A 148 1.91 -1.44 7.45
N SER A 149 3.23 -1.55 7.42
CA SER A 149 3.96 -2.58 8.17
C SER A 149 4.36 -1.99 9.51
N THR A 150 4.00 -2.68 10.59
CA THR A 150 4.17 -2.23 11.98
C THR A 150 4.71 -3.38 12.84
N SER A 151 5.23 -3.08 14.02
CA SER A 151 5.61 -4.05 15.04
C SER A 151 4.75 -3.88 16.30
N THR A 152 4.64 -4.92 17.12
CA THR A 152 4.09 -4.82 18.47
C THR A 152 5.15 -4.40 19.50
N ASP A 153 6.42 -4.43 19.08
CA ASP A 153 7.61 -4.04 19.83
C ASP A 153 8.11 -2.69 19.29
N ASP A 154 8.22 -1.69 20.17
CA ASP A 154 8.63 -0.32 19.84
C ASP A 154 10.13 -0.18 19.59
N GLU A 155 10.96 -0.95 20.31
CA GLU A 155 12.40 -1.04 20.04
C GLU A 155 12.64 -1.60 18.63
N GLN A 156 11.94 -2.69 18.29
CA GLN A 156 12.03 -3.28 16.96
C GLN A 156 11.50 -2.34 15.87
N ALA A 157 10.44 -1.58 16.15
CA ALA A 157 9.92 -0.59 15.21
C ALA A 157 10.96 0.49 14.86
N SER A 158 11.84 0.83 15.81
CA SER A 158 12.89 1.82 15.63
C SER A 158 14.05 1.33 14.78
N VAL A 159 14.32 0.01 14.74
CA VAL A 159 15.36 -0.59 13.88
C VAL A 159 15.10 -0.29 12.40
N PHE A 160 13.83 -0.23 11.99
CA PHE A 160 13.44 0.05 10.60
C PHE A 160 13.69 1.51 10.16
N LEU A 161 14.15 2.40 11.05
CA LEU A 161 14.54 3.77 10.69
C LEU A 161 15.93 3.85 10.04
N ASN A 162 16.78 2.82 10.20
CA ASN A 162 18.19 2.84 9.83
C ASN A 162 18.50 2.02 8.55
N VAL A 163 17.49 1.70 7.73
CA VAL A 163 17.61 0.85 6.53
C VAL A 163 17.36 1.64 5.25
#